data_AF-A0A967LZ83-F1
#
_entry.id   AF-A0A967LZ83-F1
#
_cell.length_a   1.000
_cell.length_b   1.000
_cell.length_c   1.000
_cell.angle_alpha   90.00
_cell.angle_beta   90.00
_cell.angle_gamma   90.00
#
_symmetry.space_group_name_H-M   'P 1'
#
loop_
_entity.id
_entity.type
_entity.pdbx_description
1 polymer ?
#
loop_
_entity_poly.entity_id
_entity_poly.type
_entity_poly.pdbx_seq_one_letter_code
_entity_poly.pdbx_strand_id
1 'polypeptide(L)'
;MTHDNGTGIRISRGVLEDVCKRMIEIILFCLPDAFRGTIYSVGPMPDLRVIRVATGRKDDLSSKITWDALNPSDYDPPGKIWDTYRDRPGSTLEAMAWCVERQKSWTSDDPENNIRSVRKQLEGKAGEDFHHMEPVLVRKADLWKKIPPINAFPEDSSGKPIWKVSPYSTVAVIKIHFLPGTIKQGDRATRIIKELSRSLGTEMLSLHARELAIEKEKKLVLERQETSDALA
;
A
#
# COMPACT_ATOMS: atom_id res chain seq x y z
N MET A 1 -14.44 -5.97 -15.86
CA MET A 1 -13.23 -6.77 -16.18
C MET A 1 -12.04 -6.02 -15.64
N THR A 2 -11.34 -6.56 -14.63
CA THR A 2 -10.04 -5.99 -14.23
C THR A 2 -9.04 -6.31 -15.33
N HIS A 3 -8.54 -5.28 -16.00
CA HIS A 3 -7.38 -5.39 -16.91
C HIS A 3 -6.14 -5.68 -16.07
N ASP A 4 -6.09 -6.83 -15.42
CA ASP A 4 -4.86 -7.26 -14.79
C ASP A 4 -3.95 -7.87 -15.86
N ASN A 5 -3.09 -7.01 -16.38
CA ASN A 5 -2.06 -7.34 -17.36
C ASN A 5 -0.91 -8.16 -16.74
N GLY A 6 -1.08 -8.69 -15.53
CA GLY A 6 -0.08 -9.47 -14.80
C GLY A 6 0.96 -8.58 -14.13
N THR A 7 0.59 -7.36 -13.74
CA THR A 7 1.49 -6.34 -13.17
C THR A 7 1.17 -5.99 -11.71
N GLY A 8 0.09 -6.55 -11.16
CA GLY A 8 -0.37 -6.31 -9.79
C GLY A 8 -0.45 -7.59 -8.95
N ILE A 9 -0.53 -7.39 -7.64
CA ILE A 9 -0.78 -8.47 -6.69
C ILE A 9 -2.26 -8.89 -6.76
N ARG A 10 -2.49 -10.19 -6.89
CA ARG A 10 -3.81 -10.82 -6.75
C ARG A 10 -3.89 -11.52 -5.42
N ILE A 11 -4.68 -10.95 -4.51
CA ILE A 11 -5.04 -11.56 -3.23
C ILE A 11 -6.53 -11.27 -3.03
N SER A 12 -7.29 -12.29 -2.67
CA SER A 12 -8.68 -12.19 -2.26
C SER A 12 -8.83 -11.20 -1.11
N ARG A 13 -9.88 -10.37 -1.19
CA ARG A 13 -10.05 -9.22 -0.30
C ARG A 13 -9.99 -9.58 1.18
N GLY A 14 -10.69 -10.65 1.59
CA GLY A 14 -10.71 -11.06 3.00
C GLY A 14 -9.33 -11.49 3.51
N VAL A 15 -8.59 -12.27 2.72
CA VAL A 15 -7.24 -12.72 3.09
C VAL A 15 -6.27 -11.52 3.17
N LEU A 16 -6.36 -10.60 2.21
CA LEU A 16 -5.54 -9.38 2.22
C LEU A 16 -5.84 -8.51 3.44
N GLU A 17 -7.12 -8.37 3.79
CA GLU A 17 -7.56 -7.62 4.97
C GLU A 17 -7.02 -8.23 6.26
N ASP A 18 -7.12 -9.55 6.43
CA ASP A 18 -6.63 -10.27 7.62
C ASP A 18 -5.12 -10.10 7.82
N VAL A 19 -4.34 -10.25 6.75
CA VAL A 19 -2.88 -10.05 6.81
C VAL A 19 -2.54 -8.60 7.14
N CYS A 20 -3.25 -7.63 6.54
CA CYS A 20 -3.02 -6.22 6.82
C CYS A 20 -3.41 -5.86 8.27
N LYS A 21 -4.51 -6.39 8.80
CA LYS A 21 -4.92 -6.23 10.20
C LYS A 21 -3.84 -6.79 11.14
N ARG A 22 -3.35 -8.00 10.89
CA ARG A 22 -2.27 -8.60 11.68
C ARG A 22 -0.99 -7.76 11.64
N MET A 23 -0.62 -7.21 10.48
CA MET A 23 0.56 -6.34 10.37
C MET A 23 0.38 -5.03 11.16
N ILE A 24 -0.79 -4.40 11.08
CA ILE A 24 -1.12 -3.22 11.89
C ILE A 24 -1.01 -3.56 13.38
N GLU A 25 -1.58 -4.69 13.79
CA GLU A 25 -1.55 -5.16 15.16
C GLU A 25 -0.12 -5.32 15.70
N ILE A 26 0.74 -6.03 14.95
CA ILE A 26 2.15 -6.20 15.29
C ILE A 26 2.82 -4.82 15.47
N ILE A 27 2.63 -3.90 14.53
CA ILE A 27 3.26 -2.58 14.59
C ILE A 27 2.80 -1.79 15.83
N LEU A 28 1.50 -1.75 16.11
CA LEU A 28 0.95 -0.99 17.23
C LEU A 28 1.30 -1.58 18.61
N PHE A 29 1.56 -2.89 18.69
CA PHE A 29 2.07 -3.51 19.91
C PHE A 29 3.58 -3.38 20.08
N CYS A 30 4.36 -3.38 18.98
CA CYS A 30 5.81 -3.22 19.04
C CYS A 30 6.28 -1.78 19.27
N LEU A 31 5.45 -0.78 18.92
CA LEU A 31 5.82 0.63 19.01
C LEU A 31 4.97 1.34 20.07
N PRO A 32 5.56 1.80 21.19
CA PRO A 32 4.80 2.30 22.34
C PRO A 32 3.98 3.54 22.02
N ASP A 33 4.55 4.47 21.24
CA ASP A 33 3.91 5.75 20.91
C ASP A 33 3.03 5.69 19.65
N ALA A 34 2.91 4.52 19.01
CA ALA A 34 2.05 4.33 17.85
C ALA A 34 0.62 4.00 18.29
N PHE A 35 -0.36 4.80 17.84
CA PHE A 35 -1.75 4.65 18.27
C PHE A 35 -2.72 4.30 17.13
N ARG A 36 -2.35 4.49 15.87
CA ARG A 36 -3.19 4.13 14.72
C ARG A 36 -2.35 3.67 13.54
N GLY A 37 -2.76 2.57 12.91
CA GLY A 37 -2.18 2.07 11.68
C GLY A 37 -3.22 1.96 10.57
N THR A 38 -2.80 2.23 9.34
CA THR A 38 -3.61 2.06 8.14
C THR A 38 -2.74 1.47 7.03
N ILE A 39 -3.22 0.45 6.35
CA ILE A 39 -2.54 -0.13 5.18
C ILE A 39 -3.41 0.09 3.94
N TYR A 40 -2.77 0.55 2.89
CA TYR A 40 -3.36 0.77 1.59
C TYR A 40 -2.75 -0.20 0.59
N SER A 41 -3.56 -0.82 -0.27
CA SER A 41 -3.05 -1.55 -1.43
C SER A 41 -2.80 -0.59 -2.59
N VAL A 42 -1.81 -0.90 -3.42
CA VAL A 42 -1.53 -0.20 -4.68
C VAL A 42 -1.82 -1.17 -5.82
N GLY A 43 -2.75 -0.81 -6.68
CA GLY A 43 -3.19 -1.60 -7.82
C GLY A 43 -2.15 -1.73 -8.93
N PRO A 44 -2.45 -2.52 -9.98
CA PRO A 44 -1.57 -2.72 -11.12
C PRO A 44 -1.32 -1.43 -11.92
N MET A 45 -0.26 -1.43 -12.73
CA MET A 45 -0.05 -0.42 -13.76
C MET A 45 -1.11 -0.55 -14.87
N PRO A 46 -1.51 0.57 -15.52
CA PRO A 46 -1.00 1.94 -15.30
C PRO A 46 -1.71 2.71 -14.17
N ASP A 47 -2.87 2.23 -13.72
CA ASP A 47 -3.78 2.99 -12.84
C ASP A 47 -3.19 3.27 -11.46
N LEU A 48 -2.35 2.36 -10.94
CA LEU A 48 -1.81 2.36 -9.57
C LEU A 48 -2.83 2.78 -8.52
N ARG A 49 -4.06 2.27 -8.65
CA ARG A 49 -5.17 2.65 -7.80
C ARG A 49 -4.87 2.31 -6.34
N VAL A 50 -4.89 3.31 -5.47
CA VAL A 50 -4.67 3.15 -4.04
C VAL A 50 -6.01 2.99 -3.32
N ILE A 51 -6.15 1.91 -2.57
CA ILE A 51 -7.37 1.59 -1.81
C ILE A 51 -6.99 1.27 -0.36
N ARG A 52 -7.71 1.84 0.61
CA ARG A 52 -7.58 1.50 2.03
C ARG A 52 -8.06 0.07 2.24
N VAL A 53 -7.16 -0.79 2.75
CA VAL A 53 -7.46 -2.19 3.03
C VAL A 53 -7.92 -2.36 4.47
N ALA A 54 -7.13 -1.84 5.42
CA ALA A 54 -7.40 -1.99 6.83
C ALA A 54 -6.96 -0.73 7.59
N THR A 55 -7.70 -0.40 8.65
CA THR A 55 -7.34 0.65 9.60
C THR A 55 -7.67 0.18 11.00
N GLY A 56 -6.72 0.35 11.93
CA GLY A 56 -6.87 -0.03 13.32
C GLY A 56 -6.35 1.06 14.23
N ARG A 57 -7.07 1.31 15.33
CA ARG A 57 -6.65 2.22 16.40
C ARG A 57 -6.47 1.43 17.69
N LYS A 58 -5.32 1.60 18.34
CA LYS A 58 -5.08 1.07 19.68
C LYS A 58 -5.74 2.00 20.69
N ASP A 59 -6.53 1.41 21.57
CA ASP A 59 -7.08 2.09 22.73
C ASP A 59 -6.06 2.06 23.88
N ASP A 60 -5.73 3.24 24.41
CA ASP A 60 -4.72 3.43 25.46
C ASP A 60 -5.12 2.72 26.77
N LEU A 61 -6.43 2.49 27.00
CA LEU A 61 -6.94 1.90 28.24
C LEU A 61 -7.06 0.37 28.18
N SER A 62 -7.44 -0.20 27.03
CA SER A 62 -7.80 -1.62 26.93
C SER A 62 -6.76 -2.50 26.25
N SER A 63 -5.71 -1.92 25.67
CA SER A 63 -4.76 -2.63 24.79
C SER A 63 -5.45 -3.39 23.64
N LYS A 64 -6.73 -3.08 23.36
CA LYS A 64 -7.47 -3.65 22.24
C LYS A 64 -7.33 -2.73 21.03
N ILE A 65 -7.39 -3.33 19.85
CA ILE A 65 -7.45 -2.60 18.60
C ILE A 65 -8.90 -2.56 18.14
N THR A 66 -9.42 -1.36 17.90
CA THR A 66 -10.70 -1.17 17.23
C THR A 66 -10.47 -1.05 15.72
N TRP A 67 -11.22 -1.85 14.97
CA TRP A 67 -11.10 -1.96 13.51
C TRP A 67 -12.19 -1.15 12.79
N ASP A 68 -12.35 0.11 13.19
CA ASP A 68 -13.36 0.99 12.59
C ASP A 68 -12.72 2.17 11.87
N ALA A 69 -13.24 2.43 10.67
CA ALA A 69 -12.93 3.61 9.88
C ALA A 69 -13.57 4.86 10.51
N LEU A 70 -12.98 5.35 11.60
CA LEU A 70 -13.49 6.52 12.33
C LEU A 70 -13.58 7.79 11.47
N ASN A 71 -12.90 7.84 10.31
CA ASN A 71 -12.98 8.95 9.38
C ASN A 71 -13.04 8.47 7.92
N PRO A 72 -13.93 9.09 7.10
CA PRO A 72 -13.90 8.94 5.64
C PRO A 72 -12.51 9.29 5.09
N SER A 73 -12.06 8.52 4.10
CA SER A 73 -10.82 8.75 3.39
C SER A 73 -11.09 8.74 1.89
N ASP A 74 -10.43 9.63 1.13
CA ASP A 74 -10.49 9.58 -0.35
C ASP A 74 -9.93 8.25 -0.91
N TYR A 75 -9.18 7.51 -0.08
CA TYR A 75 -8.66 6.19 -0.39
C TYR A 75 -9.63 5.05 -0.03
N ASP A 76 -10.80 5.33 0.56
CA ASP A 76 -11.86 4.32 0.70
C ASP A 76 -12.35 3.84 -0.67
N PRO A 77 -12.87 2.60 -0.78
CA PRO A 77 -13.44 2.11 -2.03
C PRO A 77 -14.38 3.15 -2.67
N PRO A 78 -14.14 3.53 -3.94
CA PRO A 78 -13.32 2.85 -4.95
C PRO A 78 -11.82 3.23 -5.00
N GLY A 79 -11.34 4.12 -4.13
CA GLY A 79 -9.95 4.58 -4.03
C GLY A 79 -9.53 5.61 -5.08
N LYS A 80 -8.28 6.07 -5.00
CA LYS A 80 -7.69 7.09 -5.89
C LYS A 80 -6.78 6.45 -6.93
N ILE A 81 -6.88 6.87 -8.19
CA ILE A 81 -5.96 6.46 -9.26
C ILE A 81 -4.73 7.38 -9.31
N TRP A 82 -3.62 6.92 -9.89
CA TRP A 82 -2.35 7.63 -9.95
C TRP A 82 -2.51 9.10 -10.36
N ASP A 83 -3.27 9.35 -11.41
CA ASP A 83 -3.44 10.70 -11.94
C ASP A 83 -4.05 11.67 -10.91
N THR A 84 -4.86 11.20 -9.96
CA THR A 84 -5.54 12.06 -8.98
C THR A 84 -4.75 12.33 -7.69
N TYR A 85 -3.66 11.59 -7.44
CA TYR A 85 -2.84 11.80 -6.25
C TYR A 85 -1.35 12.03 -6.55
N ARG A 86 -0.89 11.87 -7.79
CA ARG A 86 0.50 12.19 -8.16
C ARG A 86 0.85 13.64 -7.87
N ASP A 87 2.10 13.88 -7.52
CA ASP A 87 2.59 15.23 -7.29
C ASP A 87 2.54 16.06 -8.58
N ARG A 88 1.92 17.24 -8.52
CA ARG A 88 1.85 18.19 -9.64
C ARG A 88 2.31 19.58 -9.20
N PRO A 89 3.00 20.34 -10.08
CA PRO A 89 3.28 21.75 -9.84
C PRO A 89 2.01 22.52 -9.48
N GLY A 90 2.05 23.32 -8.41
CA GLY A 90 0.93 24.13 -7.94
C GLY A 90 -0.20 23.36 -7.23
N SER A 91 -0.08 22.04 -7.05
CA SER A 91 -1.02 21.24 -6.27
C SER A 91 -0.44 20.86 -4.91
N THR A 92 -1.31 20.51 -3.96
CA THR A 92 -0.88 19.95 -2.68
C THR A 92 -0.14 18.63 -2.90
N LEU A 93 1.05 18.51 -2.33
CA LEU A 93 1.88 17.32 -2.43
C LEU A 93 1.39 16.25 -1.44
N GLU A 94 1.32 14.98 -1.86
CA GLU A 94 0.79 13.89 -1.02
C GLU A 94 1.92 12.94 -0.58
N ALA A 95 1.98 12.58 0.70
CA ALA A 95 2.93 11.57 1.18
C ALA A 95 2.73 10.21 0.48
N MET A 96 1.49 9.87 0.10
CA MET A 96 1.17 8.69 -0.71
C MET A 96 1.87 8.73 -2.07
N ALA A 97 1.85 9.88 -2.76
CA ALA A 97 2.50 10.06 -4.05
C ALA A 97 4.01 9.81 -3.96
N TRP A 98 4.64 10.35 -2.92
CA TRP A 98 6.06 10.14 -2.65
C TRP A 98 6.39 8.66 -2.47
N CYS A 99 5.63 7.95 -1.63
CA CYS A 99 5.85 6.53 -1.38
C CYS A 99 5.68 5.68 -2.64
N VAL A 100 4.66 5.98 -3.46
CA VAL A 100 4.41 5.27 -4.72
C VAL A 100 5.50 5.61 -5.74
N GLU A 101 5.67 6.88 -6.11
CA GLU A 101 6.60 7.31 -7.17
C GLU A 101 8.06 7.02 -6.85
N ARG A 102 8.52 7.48 -5.68
CA ARG A 102 9.94 7.44 -5.31
C ARG A 102 10.34 6.13 -4.67
N GLN A 103 9.36 5.30 -4.27
CA GLN A 103 9.59 4.04 -3.55
C GLN A 103 10.41 4.26 -2.27
N LYS A 104 10.13 5.38 -1.60
CA LYS A 104 10.80 5.82 -0.37
C LYS A 104 9.77 6.14 0.70
N SER A 105 10.13 5.94 1.95
CA SER A 105 9.28 6.40 3.05
C SER A 105 9.22 7.90 3.17
N TRP A 106 8.18 8.35 3.86
CA TRP A 106 7.97 9.72 4.29
C TRP A 106 7.68 9.74 5.79
N THR A 107 8.30 10.66 6.53
CA THR A 107 7.98 10.91 7.94
C THR A 107 7.54 12.36 8.07
N SER A 108 6.40 12.58 8.71
CA SER A 108 5.94 13.90 9.14
C SER A 108 6.23 14.05 10.63
N ASP A 109 7.48 14.39 10.96
CA ASP A 109 7.97 14.63 12.33
C ASP A 109 7.92 16.10 12.75
N ASP A 110 7.65 17.01 11.80
CA ASP A 110 7.23 18.39 12.04
C ASP A 110 6.06 18.76 11.11
N PRO A 111 4.82 18.37 11.44
CA PRO A 111 3.67 18.59 10.58
C PRO A 111 3.35 20.07 10.30
N GLU A 112 3.82 21.01 11.13
CA GLU A 112 3.56 22.46 10.97
C GLU A 112 4.39 23.06 9.83
N ASN A 113 5.60 22.55 9.61
CA ASN A 113 6.49 23.02 8.54
C ASN A 113 6.59 22.03 7.36
N ASN A 114 5.84 20.93 7.39
CA ASN A 114 5.92 19.90 6.36
C ASN A 114 5.06 20.23 5.13
N ILE A 115 5.73 20.35 3.98
CA ILE A 115 5.10 20.64 2.67
C ILE A 115 4.05 19.61 2.21
N ARG A 116 4.06 18.40 2.77
CA ARG A 116 3.09 17.32 2.48
C ARG A 116 1.99 17.20 3.54
N SER A 117 2.01 18.05 4.56
CA SER A 117 0.98 18.17 5.60
C SER A 117 0.06 19.38 5.37
N VAL A 118 0.27 20.13 4.29
CA VAL A 118 -0.45 21.37 3.92
C VAL A 118 -1.97 21.21 3.93
N ARG A 119 -2.52 20.10 3.41
CA ARG A 119 -3.97 19.86 3.44
C ARG A 119 -4.52 19.90 4.88
N LYS A 120 -3.82 19.29 5.83
CA LYS A 120 -4.24 19.28 7.23
C LYS A 120 -3.97 20.58 7.96
N GLN A 121 -2.95 21.33 7.55
CA GLN A 121 -2.74 22.70 8.01
C GLN A 121 -3.93 23.58 7.61
N LEU A 122 -4.39 23.48 6.35
CA LEU A 122 -5.57 24.19 5.85
C LEU A 122 -6.88 23.77 6.55
N GLU A 123 -6.97 22.52 6.99
CA GLU A 123 -8.10 22.00 7.78
C GLU A 123 -8.00 22.31 9.29
N GLY A 124 -6.96 23.01 9.75
CA GLY A 124 -6.76 23.35 11.18
C GLY A 124 -6.32 22.19 12.07
N LYS A 125 -5.82 21.09 11.48
CA LYS A 125 -5.45 19.83 12.16
C LYS A 125 -3.94 19.56 12.13
N ALA A 126 -3.12 20.59 12.01
CA ALA A 126 -1.66 20.46 11.83
C ALA A 126 -1.00 19.66 12.97
N GLY A 127 -1.36 19.93 14.23
CA GLY A 127 -0.77 19.27 15.41
C GLY A 127 -1.10 17.78 15.59
N GLU A 128 -1.98 17.20 14.77
CA GLU A 128 -2.46 15.82 14.91
C GLU A 128 -1.88 14.83 13.87
N ASP A 129 -0.95 15.27 13.01
CA ASP A 129 -0.47 14.45 11.88
C ASP A 129 0.99 14.00 11.98
N PHE A 130 1.45 13.67 13.19
CA PHE A 130 2.72 12.95 13.37
C PHE A 130 2.55 11.52 12.85
N HIS A 131 3.24 11.20 11.75
CA HIS A 131 3.08 9.90 11.12
C HIS A 131 4.29 9.49 10.27
N HIS A 132 4.38 8.20 10.02
CA HIS A 132 5.32 7.61 9.08
C HIS A 132 4.57 6.82 8.00
N MET A 133 4.97 6.97 6.75
CA MET A 133 4.50 6.17 5.62
C MET A 133 5.66 5.38 5.02
N GLU A 134 5.49 4.06 4.93
CA GLU A 134 6.50 3.13 4.40
C GLU A 134 5.93 2.36 3.20
N PRO A 135 6.56 2.42 2.02
CA PRO A 135 6.14 1.63 0.87
C PRO A 135 6.49 0.16 1.07
N VAL A 136 5.56 -0.71 0.71
CA VAL A 136 5.77 -2.16 0.64
C VAL A 136 6.25 -2.48 -0.78
N LEU A 137 7.51 -2.87 -0.88
CA LEU A 137 8.18 -3.13 -2.15
C LEU A 137 8.33 -4.63 -2.40
N VAL A 138 8.01 -5.05 -3.62
CA VAL A 138 8.25 -6.42 -4.10
C VAL A 138 9.04 -6.39 -5.39
N ARG A 139 9.85 -7.41 -5.66
CA ARG A 139 10.62 -7.46 -6.91
C ARG A 139 9.67 -7.70 -8.07
N LYS A 140 9.87 -6.94 -9.16
CA LYS A 140 9.14 -7.11 -10.41
C LYS A 140 9.29 -8.50 -10.99
N ALA A 141 10.48 -9.11 -10.85
CA ALA A 141 10.75 -10.45 -11.34
C ALA A 141 9.90 -11.54 -10.63
N ASP A 142 9.49 -11.30 -9.39
CA ASP A 142 8.67 -12.23 -8.61
C ASP A 142 7.16 -12.01 -8.83
N LEU A 143 6.77 -10.79 -9.26
CA LEU A 143 5.38 -10.39 -9.44
C LEU A 143 4.91 -10.47 -10.90
N TRP A 144 5.73 -10.01 -11.83
CA TRP A 144 5.31 -9.77 -13.22
C TRP A 144 5.50 -11.01 -14.08
N LYS A 145 4.43 -11.44 -14.75
CA LYS A 145 4.50 -12.54 -15.72
C LYS A 145 5.36 -12.18 -16.94
N LYS A 146 5.33 -10.90 -17.34
CA LYS A 146 6.14 -10.30 -18.40
C LYS A 146 6.41 -8.85 -18.07
N ILE A 147 7.57 -8.34 -18.48
CA ILE A 147 7.89 -6.92 -18.36
C ILE A 147 6.99 -6.14 -19.33
N PRO A 148 6.21 -5.15 -18.86
CA PRO A 148 5.36 -4.34 -19.72
C PRO A 148 6.17 -3.49 -20.71
N PRO A 149 5.59 -3.10 -21.85
CA PRO A 149 6.24 -2.17 -22.77
C PRO A 149 6.45 -0.81 -22.08
N ILE A 150 7.40 -0.02 -22.59
CA ILE A 150 7.83 1.22 -21.95
C ILE A 150 6.70 2.26 -21.76
N ASN A 151 5.75 2.29 -22.68
CA ASN A 151 4.60 3.19 -22.67
C ASN A 151 3.49 2.75 -21.70
N ALA A 152 3.62 1.60 -21.04
CA ALA A 152 2.68 1.14 -20.03
C ALA A 152 3.03 1.63 -18.61
N PHE A 153 4.21 2.23 -18.43
CA PHE A 153 4.61 2.77 -17.13
C PHE A 153 3.89 4.09 -16.86
N PRO A 154 3.33 4.28 -15.66
CA PRO A 154 2.77 5.56 -15.26
C PRO A 154 3.84 6.64 -15.20
N GLU A 155 3.46 7.88 -15.46
CA GLU A 155 4.37 9.02 -15.55
C GLU A 155 4.27 9.96 -14.36
N ASP A 156 5.39 10.53 -13.95
CA ASP A 156 5.42 11.66 -13.01
C ASP A 156 4.88 12.95 -13.67
N SER A 157 4.87 14.06 -12.94
CA SER A 157 4.40 15.34 -13.47
C SER A 157 5.25 15.93 -14.59
N SER A 158 6.45 15.40 -14.83
CA SER A 158 7.33 15.79 -15.94
C SER A 158 7.18 14.88 -17.17
N GLY A 159 6.24 13.94 -17.15
CA GLY A 159 6.05 12.96 -18.23
C GLY A 159 7.10 11.84 -18.23
N LYS A 160 7.86 11.68 -17.13
CA LYS A 160 8.89 10.64 -17.04
C LYS A 160 8.28 9.36 -16.44
N PRO A 161 8.51 8.19 -17.04
CA PRO A 161 7.97 6.93 -16.54
C PRO A 161 8.58 6.60 -15.17
N ILE A 162 7.72 6.42 -14.18
CA ILE A 162 8.09 6.02 -12.83
C ILE A 162 8.41 4.52 -12.80
N TRP A 163 9.21 4.09 -11.83
CA TRP A 163 9.66 2.71 -11.65
C TRP A 163 10.47 2.09 -12.79
N LYS A 164 10.56 2.68 -14.00
CA LYS A 164 11.22 2.08 -15.17
C LYS A 164 12.57 1.40 -14.86
N VAL A 165 13.44 2.10 -14.13
CA VAL A 165 14.79 1.64 -13.76
C VAL A 165 14.87 0.92 -12.41
N SER A 166 13.80 0.94 -11.62
CA SER A 166 13.75 0.24 -10.34
C SER A 166 13.45 -1.24 -10.55
N PRO A 167 14.12 -2.16 -9.82
CA PRO A 167 13.76 -3.58 -9.84
C PRO A 167 12.49 -3.89 -9.03
N TYR A 168 11.92 -2.91 -8.32
CA TYR A 168 10.79 -3.08 -7.41
C TYR A 168 9.51 -2.43 -7.92
N SER A 169 8.37 -2.95 -7.48
CA SER A 169 7.05 -2.34 -7.58
C SER A 169 6.52 -2.05 -6.18
N THR A 170 5.83 -0.92 -6.01
CA THR A 170 5.10 -0.64 -4.77
C THR A 170 3.73 -1.30 -4.85
N VAL A 171 3.41 -2.17 -3.89
CA VAL A 171 2.15 -2.95 -3.88
C VAL A 171 1.24 -2.63 -2.71
N ALA A 172 1.78 -1.95 -1.70
CA ALA A 172 1.03 -1.40 -0.59
C ALA A 172 1.81 -0.24 0.03
N VAL A 173 1.15 0.54 0.88
CA VAL A 173 1.77 1.58 1.70
C VAL A 173 1.22 1.46 3.12
N ILE A 174 2.12 1.40 4.11
CA ILE A 174 1.79 1.37 5.52
C ILE A 174 1.84 2.80 6.05
N LYS A 175 0.79 3.29 6.69
CA LYS A 175 0.76 4.58 7.39
C LYS A 175 0.55 4.35 8.89
N ILE A 176 1.48 4.81 9.72
CA ILE A 176 1.42 4.70 11.18
C ILE A 176 1.43 6.09 11.80
N HIS A 177 0.46 6.36 12.66
CA HIS A 177 0.36 7.59 13.42
C HIS A 177 0.97 7.41 14.81
N PHE A 178 1.66 8.46 15.25
CA PHE A 178 2.38 8.52 16.50
C PHE A 178 1.91 9.70 17.34
N LEU A 179 2.06 9.59 18.66
CA LEU A 179 1.85 10.73 19.56
C LEU A 179 2.75 11.91 19.16
N PRO A 180 2.31 13.17 19.37
CA PRO A 180 3.09 14.34 18.96
C PRO A 180 4.53 14.33 19.46
N GLY A 181 5.47 14.60 18.54
CA GLY A 181 6.91 14.69 18.85
C GLY A 181 7.63 13.38 19.15
N THR A 182 6.95 12.22 19.05
CA THR A 182 7.53 10.91 19.41
C THR A 182 8.14 10.14 18.23
N ILE A 183 7.99 10.65 17.00
CA ILE A 183 8.56 10.07 15.79
C ILE A 183 9.50 11.07 15.12
N LYS A 184 10.69 10.61 14.70
CA LYS A 184 11.59 11.35 13.81
C LYS A 184 12.02 10.52 12.61
N GLN A 185 12.41 11.19 11.54
CA GLN A 185 12.99 10.52 10.39
C GLN A 185 14.27 9.76 10.78
N GLY A 186 14.33 8.47 10.43
CA GLY A 186 15.50 7.62 10.71
C GLY A 186 15.52 6.97 12.09
N ASP A 187 14.54 7.26 12.95
CA ASP A 187 14.45 6.66 14.27
C ASP A 187 14.20 5.15 14.24
N ARG A 188 14.42 4.50 15.38
CA ARG A 188 14.21 3.07 15.57
C ARG A 188 12.82 2.61 15.10
N ALA A 189 11.78 3.39 15.38
CA ALA A 189 10.40 3.08 14.94
C ALA A 189 10.30 2.99 13.40
N THR A 190 10.87 3.95 12.66
CA THR A 190 10.88 3.94 11.19
C THR A 190 11.64 2.73 10.64
N ARG A 191 12.75 2.35 11.28
CA ARG A 191 13.54 1.16 10.91
C ARG A 191 12.76 -0.14 11.13
N ILE A 192 12.05 -0.25 12.26
CA ILE A 192 11.20 -1.42 12.54
C ILE A 192 10.08 -1.53 11.50
N ILE A 193 9.40 -0.42 11.19
CA ILE A 193 8.32 -0.41 10.18
C ILE A 193 8.87 -0.82 8.81
N LYS A 194 10.07 -0.37 8.45
CA LYS A 194 10.75 -0.77 7.21
C LYS A 194 11.08 -2.26 7.13
N GLU A 195 11.49 -2.90 8.21
CA GLU A 195 11.69 -4.36 8.21
C GLU A 195 10.36 -5.11 8.14
N LEU A 196 9.34 -4.63 8.86
CA LEU A 196 7.99 -5.19 8.81
C LEU A 196 7.33 -5.02 7.44
N SER A 197 7.59 -3.92 6.72
CA SER A 197 7.08 -3.70 5.35
C SER A 197 7.65 -4.71 4.36
N ARG A 198 8.93 -5.12 4.52
CA ARG A 198 9.54 -6.18 3.71
C ARG A 198 8.92 -7.55 4.00
N SER A 199 8.66 -7.83 5.28
CA SER A 199 7.97 -9.05 5.68
C SER A 199 6.56 -9.11 5.08
N LEU A 200 5.80 -8.01 5.16
CA LEU A 200 4.48 -7.88 4.52
C LEU A 200 4.57 -8.14 3.01
N GLY A 201 5.52 -7.54 2.31
CA GLY A 201 5.70 -7.74 0.87
C GLY A 201 5.95 -9.21 0.51
N THR A 202 6.72 -9.92 1.34
CA THR A 202 7.00 -11.37 1.16
C THR A 202 5.75 -12.22 1.40
N GLU A 203 4.97 -11.91 2.43
CA GLU A 203 3.71 -12.59 2.72
C GLU A 203 2.69 -12.36 1.60
N MET A 204 2.55 -11.12 1.12
CA MET A 204 1.68 -10.79 -0.02
C MET A 204 2.09 -11.53 -1.30
N LEU A 205 3.39 -11.64 -1.60
CA LEU A 205 3.85 -12.45 -2.76
C LEU A 205 3.52 -13.93 -2.60
N SER A 206 3.66 -14.47 -1.39
CA SER A 206 3.37 -15.88 -1.11
C SER A 206 1.88 -16.18 -1.29
N LEU A 207 1.01 -15.29 -0.81
CA LEU A 207 -0.44 -15.36 -1.03
C LEU A 207 -0.80 -15.23 -2.50
N HIS A 208 -0.16 -14.30 -3.21
CA HIS A 208 -0.34 -14.14 -4.64
C HIS A 208 -0.02 -15.41 -5.44
N ALA A 209 1.12 -16.02 -5.16
CA ALA A 209 1.55 -17.27 -5.80
C ALA A 209 0.56 -18.41 -5.52
N ARG A 210 0.08 -18.51 -4.27
CA ARG A 210 -0.94 -19.49 -3.88
C ARG A 210 -2.24 -19.30 -4.65
N GLU A 211 -2.72 -18.07 -4.80
CA GLU A 211 -3.96 -17.81 -5.57
C GLU A 211 -3.79 -18.13 -7.05
N LEU A 212 -2.66 -17.76 -7.65
CA LEU A 212 -2.37 -18.12 -9.03
C LEU A 212 -2.29 -19.63 -9.25
N ALA A 213 -1.78 -20.39 -8.28
CA ALA A 213 -1.73 -21.85 -8.35
C ALA A 213 -3.14 -22.46 -8.32
N ILE A 214 -3.99 -22.01 -7.39
CA ILE A 214 -5.39 -22.45 -7.27
C ILE A 214 -6.18 -22.12 -8.55
N GLU A 215 -5.99 -20.92 -9.13
CA GLU A 215 -6.63 -20.54 -10.39
C GLU A 215 -6.23 -21.46 -11.54
N LYS A 216 -4.93 -21.78 -11.67
CA LYS A 216 -4.42 -22.67 -12.71
C LYS A 216 -4.94 -24.10 -12.55
N GLU A 217 -4.97 -24.61 -11.33
CA GLU A 217 -5.48 -25.96 -11.04
C GLU A 217 -6.96 -26.08 -11.43
N LYS A 218 -7.80 -25.11 -11.03
CA LYS A 218 -9.21 -25.06 -11.44
C LYS A 218 -9.37 -25.06 -12.95
N LYS A 219 -8.54 -24.30 -13.67
CA LYS A 219 -8.58 -24.26 -15.14
C LYS A 219 -8.24 -25.61 -15.77
N LEU A 220 -7.20 -26.28 -15.27
CA LEU A 220 -6.81 -27.61 -15.75
C LEU A 220 -7.88 -28.66 -15.51
N VAL A 221 -8.59 -28.60 -14.38
CA VAL A 221 -9.71 -29.51 -14.09
C VAL A 221 -10.86 -29.30 -15.09
N LEU A 222 -11.20 -28.04 -15.37
CA LEU A 222 -12.25 -27.70 -16.35
C LEU A 222 -11.86 -28.16 -17.76
N GLU A 223 -10.64 -27.86 -18.21
CA GLU A 223 -10.14 -28.27 -19.53
C GLU A 223 -10.13 -29.81 -19.68
N ARG A 224 -9.81 -30.55 -18.60
CA ARG A 224 -9.88 -32.02 -18.60
C ARG A 224 -11.32 -32.53 -18.71
N GLN A 225 -12.26 -31.90 -18.00
CA GLN A 225 -13.67 -32.29 -18.08
C GLN A 225 -14.23 -32.05 -19.49
N GLU A 226 -13.98 -30.87 -20.06
CA GLU A 226 -14.41 -30.52 -21.43
C GLU A 226 -13.82 -31.48 -22.47
N THR A 227 -12.54 -31.86 -22.31
CA THR A 227 -11.89 -32.83 -23.21
C THR A 227 -12.51 -34.22 -23.08
N SER A 228 -12.84 -34.66 -21.85
CA SER A 228 -13.50 -35.94 -21.61
C SER A 228 -14.91 -35.97 -22.21
N ASP A 229 -15.66 -34.88 -22.05
CA ASP A 229 -17.03 -34.75 -22.57
C ASP A 229 -17.05 -34.69 -24.11
N ALA A 230 -16.03 -34.12 -24.74
CA ALA A 230 -15.90 -34.05 -26.21
C ALA A 230 -15.44 -35.38 -26.86
N LEU A 231 -14.87 -36.29 -26.08
CA LEU A 231 -14.42 -37.62 -26.53
C LEU A 231 -15.44 -38.73 -26.27
N ALA A 232 -16.53 -38.44 -25.56
CA ALA A 232 -17.64 -39.34 -25.25
C ALA A 232 -18.75 -39.23 -26.30
#